data_AF-A0A9E6ASP1-F1
#
_entry.id   AF-A0A9E6ASP1-F1
#
_cell.length_a   1.000
_cell.length_b   1.000
_cell.length_c   1.000
_cell.angle_alpha   90.00
_cell.angle_beta   90.00
_cell.angle_gamma   90.00
#
_symmetry.space_group_name_H-M   'P 1'
#
loop_
_entity.id
_entity.type
_entity.pdbx_description
1 polymer ?
#
loop_
_entity_poly.entity_id
_entity_poly.type
_entity_poly.pdbx_seq_one_letter_code
_entity_poly.pdbx_strand_id
1 'polypeptide(L)'
;MATTQELTTATNAMNDSATALQGAQTVFENSANEIAAQKAAATAHQVAETAKVDDKIVDMTNSISNPNLLDNPDFKINQRGVVDGVVVNSTLPFDRWRIYGGVANLLTAADGTRTFDRLLYQQTELEFTGKTFTFSAEGLTVDIMVVAGNTSAVLQAGSGRQSVVLHPNGEGAKRVEFYANSGNGNSYTIKNVKLEEGSIATAFQQPHPQVELAKCQRHYQFNLNVSGSVVAYADGYAFAPYVTYVVAMATLPTVVITTMTALLNGVDNTVVASHVLNSNDVSGFASTIASSGITFNKNMGGYIRFSYTASTGY
;
A
#
# COMPACT_ATOMS: atom_id res chain seq x y z
N MET A 1 -97.98 8.74 -13.07
CA MET A 1 -96.95 9.80 -13.19
C MET A 1 -96.30 9.89 -11.82
N ALA A 2 -95.01 9.62 -11.71
CA ALA A 2 -94.30 9.88 -10.45
C ALA A 2 -94.46 11.38 -10.12
N THR A 3 -94.73 11.70 -8.86
CA THR A 3 -94.92 13.10 -8.45
C THR A 3 -93.56 13.82 -8.49
N THR A 4 -93.54 15.12 -8.77
CA THR A 4 -92.29 15.94 -8.81
C THR A 4 -91.43 15.77 -7.55
N GLN A 5 -92.06 15.47 -6.42
CA GLN A 5 -91.43 15.19 -5.14
C GLN A 5 -90.62 13.87 -5.15
N GLU A 6 -91.18 12.79 -5.71
CA GLU A 6 -90.47 11.50 -5.85
C GLU A 6 -89.23 11.62 -6.73
N LEU A 7 -89.31 12.42 -7.81
CA LEU A 7 -88.19 12.66 -8.73
C LEU A 7 -87.05 13.45 -8.04
N THR A 8 -87.41 14.40 -7.18
CA THR A 8 -86.46 15.22 -6.41
C THR A 8 -85.76 14.37 -5.35
N THR A 9 -86.49 13.53 -4.63
CA THR A 9 -85.93 12.59 -3.64
C THR A 9 -84.96 11.60 -4.27
N ALA A 10 -85.31 11.05 -5.44
CA ALA A 10 -84.41 10.16 -6.18
C ALA A 10 -83.12 10.85 -6.64
N THR A 11 -83.22 12.11 -7.08
CA THR A 11 -82.04 12.91 -7.50
C THR A 11 -81.09 13.17 -6.33
N ASN A 12 -81.62 13.53 -5.16
CA ASN A 12 -80.80 13.75 -3.97
C ASN A 12 -80.11 12.45 -3.53
N ALA A 13 -80.82 11.32 -3.52
CA ALA A 13 -80.23 10.03 -3.19
C ALA A 13 -79.12 9.60 -4.16
N MET A 14 -79.25 9.91 -5.45
CA MET A 14 -78.19 9.67 -6.44
C MET A 14 -76.96 10.55 -6.19
N ASN A 15 -77.16 11.83 -5.86
CA ASN A 15 -76.07 12.75 -5.53
C ASN A 15 -75.31 12.31 -4.27
N ASP A 16 -76.05 11.93 -3.21
CA ASP A 16 -75.47 11.41 -1.97
C ASP A 16 -74.66 10.13 -2.23
N SER A 17 -75.19 9.24 -3.08
CA SER A 17 -74.50 8.02 -3.50
C SER A 17 -73.23 8.32 -4.31
N ALA A 18 -73.25 9.32 -5.19
CA ALA A 18 -72.09 9.74 -5.98
C ALA A 18 -70.99 10.34 -5.09
N THR A 19 -71.35 11.17 -4.10
CA THR A 19 -70.41 11.72 -3.11
C THR A 19 -69.80 10.61 -2.26
N ALA A 20 -70.61 9.63 -1.82
CA ALA A 20 -70.09 8.47 -1.08
C ALA A 20 -69.12 7.63 -1.92
N LEU A 21 -69.41 7.45 -3.23
CA LEU A 21 -68.52 6.73 -4.14
C LEU A 21 -67.17 7.43 -4.33
N GLN A 22 -67.19 8.77 -4.50
CA GLN A 22 -65.96 9.58 -4.59
C GLN A 22 -65.12 9.48 -3.31
N GLY A 23 -65.76 9.58 -2.14
CA GLY A 23 -65.07 9.41 -0.85
C GLY A 23 -64.43 8.03 -0.72
N ALA A 24 -65.13 6.97 -1.12
CA ALA A 24 -64.58 5.61 -1.13
C ALA A 24 -63.40 5.49 -2.10
N GLN A 25 -63.49 6.08 -3.30
CA GLN A 25 -62.41 6.06 -4.29
C GLN A 25 -61.14 6.74 -3.76
N THR A 26 -61.27 7.92 -3.13
CA THR A 26 -60.13 8.62 -2.52
C THR A 26 -59.47 7.78 -1.42
N VAL A 27 -60.26 7.09 -0.59
CA VAL A 27 -59.71 6.20 0.45
C VAL A 27 -58.94 5.03 -0.16
N PHE A 28 -59.45 4.44 -1.25
CA PHE A 28 -58.75 3.38 -1.99
C PHE A 28 -57.43 3.87 -2.60
N GLU A 29 -57.43 5.05 -3.24
CA GLU A 29 -56.23 5.66 -3.83
C GLU A 29 -55.17 5.97 -2.76
N ASN A 30 -55.58 6.54 -1.62
CA ASN A 30 -54.69 6.80 -0.49
C ASN A 30 -54.10 5.49 0.06
N SER A 31 -54.92 4.46 0.24
CA SER A 31 -54.47 3.15 0.71
C SER A 31 -53.49 2.49 -0.28
N ALA A 32 -53.74 2.63 -1.58
CA ALA A 32 -52.85 2.11 -2.62
C ALA A 32 -51.49 2.82 -2.61
N ASN A 33 -51.49 4.15 -2.41
CA ASN A 33 -50.27 4.94 -2.29
C ASN A 33 -49.48 4.59 -1.03
N GLU A 34 -50.15 4.38 0.10
CA GLU A 34 -49.51 3.91 1.34
C GLU A 34 -48.90 2.52 1.17
N ILE A 35 -49.60 1.59 0.53
CA ILE A 35 -49.08 0.24 0.23
C ILE A 35 -47.86 0.33 -0.70
N ALA A 36 -47.88 1.21 -1.71
CA ALA A 36 -46.76 1.42 -2.60
C ALA A 36 -45.53 1.97 -1.86
N ALA A 37 -45.73 2.95 -0.96
CA ALA A 37 -44.68 3.50 -0.13
C ALA A 37 -44.10 2.45 0.84
N GLN A 38 -44.95 1.66 1.48
CA GLN A 38 -44.52 0.55 2.35
C GLN A 38 -43.72 -0.50 1.59
N LYS A 39 -44.14 -0.87 0.36
CA LYS A 39 -43.38 -1.79 -0.50
C LYS A 39 -42.01 -1.21 -0.87
N ALA A 40 -41.95 0.07 -1.25
CA ALA A 40 -40.68 0.71 -1.57
C ALA A 40 -39.73 0.73 -0.36
N ALA A 41 -40.24 1.04 0.83
CA ALA A 41 -39.47 1.01 2.07
C ALA A 41 -38.96 -0.39 2.42
N ALA A 42 -39.80 -1.42 2.27
CA ALA A 42 -39.41 -2.82 2.50
C ALA A 42 -38.31 -3.26 1.54
N THR A 43 -38.41 -2.92 0.26
CA THR A 43 -37.36 -3.20 -0.74
C THR A 43 -36.06 -2.50 -0.38
N ALA A 44 -36.11 -1.21 0.00
CA ALA A 44 -34.92 -0.47 0.40
C ALA A 44 -34.24 -1.08 1.64
N HIS A 45 -35.04 -1.54 2.61
CA HIS A 45 -34.53 -2.22 3.80
C HIS A 45 -33.83 -3.54 3.45
N GLN A 46 -34.44 -4.38 2.60
CA GLN A 46 -33.82 -5.63 2.13
C GLN A 46 -32.51 -5.39 1.37
N VAL A 47 -32.46 -4.38 0.50
CA VAL A 47 -31.22 -4.02 -0.21
C VAL A 47 -30.14 -3.58 0.77
N ALA A 48 -30.49 -2.78 1.78
CA ALA A 48 -29.53 -2.33 2.80
C ALA A 48 -29.03 -3.48 3.69
N GLU A 49 -29.89 -4.42 4.07
CA GLU A 49 -29.48 -5.63 4.80
C GLU A 49 -28.56 -6.51 3.95
N THR A 50 -28.86 -6.67 2.66
CA THR A 50 -28.03 -7.45 1.73
C THR A 50 -26.64 -6.85 1.60
N ALA A 51 -26.52 -5.53 1.42
CA ALA A 51 -25.24 -4.84 1.36
C ALA A 51 -24.39 -5.03 2.63
N LYS A 52 -25.03 -5.00 3.82
CA LYS A 52 -24.33 -5.28 5.09
C LYS A 52 -23.80 -6.72 5.17
N VAL A 53 -24.54 -7.68 4.63
CA VAL A 53 -24.08 -9.08 4.55
C VAL A 53 -22.90 -9.20 3.61
N ASP A 54 -22.92 -8.52 2.46
CA ASP A 54 -21.81 -8.51 1.50
C ASP A 54 -20.54 -7.92 2.13
N ASP A 55 -20.64 -6.78 2.81
CA ASP A 55 -19.51 -6.17 3.54
C ASP A 55 -18.92 -7.13 4.58
N LYS A 56 -19.78 -7.83 5.33
CA LYS A 56 -19.35 -8.82 6.33
C LYS A 56 -18.68 -10.02 5.68
N ILE A 57 -19.14 -10.48 4.52
CA ILE A 57 -18.52 -11.57 3.75
C ILE A 57 -17.13 -11.13 3.26
N VAL A 58 -16.99 -9.89 2.77
CA VAL A 58 -15.69 -9.35 2.36
C VAL A 58 -14.72 -9.30 3.54
N ASP A 59 -15.16 -8.84 4.70
CA ASP A 59 -14.32 -8.78 5.91
C ASP A 59 -13.91 -10.17 6.41
N MET A 60 -14.85 -11.13 6.44
CA MET A 60 -14.53 -12.52 6.75
C MET A 60 -13.54 -13.11 5.76
N THR A 61 -13.72 -12.87 4.46
CA THR A 61 -12.81 -13.35 3.40
C THR A 61 -11.41 -12.77 3.57
N ASN A 62 -11.31 -11.50 3.97
CA ASN A 62 -10.03 -10.86 4.30
C ASN A 62 -9.38 -11.48 5.54
N SER A 63 -10.16 -11.82 6.58
CA SER A 63 -9.64 -12.42 7.81
C SER A 63 -9.15 -13.86 7.68
N ILE A 64 -9.61 -14.60 6.66
CA ILE A 64 -9.12 -15.95 6.33
C ILE A 64 -8.05 -15.96 5.24
N SER A 65 -7.72 -14.79 4.68
CA SER A 65 -6.68 -14.64 3.67
C SER A 65 -5.31 -14.53 4.36
N ASN A 66 -4.36 -15.36 3.95
CA ASN A 66 -3.00 -15.23 4.48
C ASN A 66 -2.39 -13.90 4.05
N PRO A 67 -1.54 -13.27 4.88
CA PRO A 67 -0.88 -12.03 4.50
C PRO A 67 0.01 -12.23 3.27
N ASN A 68 0.05 -11.22 2.40
CA ASN A 68 1.00 -11.21 1.30
C ASN A 68 2.39 -10.88 1.83
N LEU A 69 3.35 -11.76 1.53
CA LEU A 69 4.75 -11.61 1.92
C LEU A 69 5.53 -10.69 0.95
N LEU A 70 4.90 -10.26 -0.14
CA LEU A 70 5.45 -9.28 -1.07
C LEU A 70 5.07 -7.85 -0.68
N ASP A 71 5.98 -6.92 -0.96
CA ASP A 71 5.75 -5.48 -0.86
C ASP A 71 5.24 -4.92 -2.19
N ASN A 72 4.35 -3.94 -2.11
CA ASN A 72 3.73 -3.29 -3.27
C ASN A 72 3.27 -4.28 -4.36
N PRO A 73 2.51 -5.33 -4.01
CA PRO A 73 2.18 -6.44 -4.90
C PRO A 73 1.20 -6.09 -6.04
N ASP A 74 0.54 -4.94 -5.96
CA ASP A 74 -0.33 -4.41 -7.01
C ASP A 74 0.37 -3.36 -7.89
N PHE A 75 1.67 -3.12 -7.64
CA PHE A 75 2.52 -2.19 -8.38
C PHE A 75 1.97 -0.76 -8.41
N LYS A 76 1.20 -0.31 -7.41
CA LYS A 76 0.62 1.03 -7.41
C LYS A 76 1.58 2.11 -6.92
N ILE A 77 2.58 1.73 -6.12
CA ILE A 77 3.55 2.69 -5.58
C ILE A 77 4.78 2.68 -6.49
N ASN A 78 5.01 3.77 -7.21
CA ASN A 78 6.21 3.91 -8.04
C ASN A 78 7.46 4.10 -7.18
N GLN A 79 8.61 3.69 -7.72
CA GLN A 79 9.89 4.06 -7.11
C GLN A 79 10.02 5.58 -7.10
N ARG A 80 10.61 6.15 -6.05
CA ARG A 80 10.86 7.60 -5.98
C ARG A 80 11.64 8.08 -7.22
N GLY A 81 11.13 9.12 -7.86
CA GLY A 81 11.72 9.68 -9.09
C GLY A 81 11.24 9.03 -10.38
N VAL A 82 10.42 7.97 -10.30
CA VAL A 82 9.72 7.36 -11.44
C VAL A 82 8.33 7.98 -11.57
N VAL A 83 7.95 8.34 -12.79
CA VAL A 83 6.64 8.93 -13.13
C VAL A 83 5.84 7.93 -13.95
N ASP A 84 4.53 7.86 -13.70
CA ASP A 84 3.60 7.01 -14.45
C ASP A 84 3.43 7.46 -15.91
N GLY A 85 3.02 6.52 -16.78
CA GLY A 85 2.55 6.83 -18.13
C GLY A 85 3.63 6.94 -19.21
N VAL A 86 4.87 6.53 -18.92
CA VAL A 86 5.97 6.43 -19.88
C VAL A 86 6.54 5.02 -19.83
N VAL A 87 7.16 4.56 -20.91
CA VAL A 87 8.10 3.42 -20.86
C VAL A 87 9.13 3.73 -19.78
N VAL A 88 8.97 3.10 -18.61
CA VAL A 88 9.88 3.32 -17.50
C VAL A 88 11.14 2.51 -17.76
N ASN A 89 12.13 3.19 -18.32
CA ASN A 89 13.48 2.69 -18.42
C ASN A 89 14.20 2.88 -17.06
N SER A 90 13.78 2.09 -16.08
CA SER A 90 14.38 2.07 -14.74
C SER A 90 14.63 0.63 -14.32
N THR A 91 15.77 0.38 -13.71
CA THR A 91 16.07 -0.89 -13.03
C THR A 91 15.15 -1.09 -11.81
N LEU A 92 14.49 -0.03 -11.32
CA LEU A 92 13.57 0.00 -10.19
C LEU A 92 12.29 0.78 -10.59
N PRO A 93 11.30 0.15 -11.24
CA PRO A 93 10.11 0.85 -11.71
C PRO A 93 9.10 1.14 -10.58
N PHE A 94 8.93 0.18 -9.68
CA PHE A 94 8.00 0.27 -8.55
C PHE A 94 8.77 0.15 -7.25
N ASP A 95 8.22 0.69 -6.16
CA ASP A 95 8.85 0.56 -4.85
C ASP A 95 9.13 -0.93 -4.57
N ARG A 96 10.38 -1.24 -4.22
CA ARG A 96 10.93 -2.57 -3.93
C ARG A 96 11.03 -3.57 -5.09
N TRP A 97 10.53 -3.26 -6.29
CA TRP A 97 10.62 -4.14 -7.44
C TRP A 97 11.77 -3.78 -8.36
N ARG A 98 12.56 -4.78 -8.75
CA ARG A 98 13.73 -4.62 -9.61
C ARG A 98 13.59 -5.41 -10.90
N ILE A 99 14.12 -4.85 -11.98
CA ILE A 99 14.25 -5.53 -13.27
C ILE A 99 15.66 -6.08 -13.40
N TYR A 100 15.78 -7.34 -13.82
CA TYR A 100 17.07 -7.94 -14.15
C TYR A 100 17.42 -7.74 -15.63
N GLY A 101 18.66 -7.32 -15.89
CA GLY A 101 19.16 -7.04 -17.23
C GLY A 101 18.96 -5.59 -17.71
N GLY A 102 18.60 -4.67 -16.81
CA GLY A 102 18.54 -3.23 -17.06
C GLY A 102 17.14 -2.74 -17.43
N VAL A 103 17.06 -2.08 -18.58
CA VAL A 103 15.86 -1.41 -19.12
C VAL A 103 14.77 -2.42 -19.48
N ALA A 104 13.55 -2.26 -18.98
CA ALA A 104 12.37 -2.96 -19.50
C ALA A 104 11.37 -1.98 -20.11
N ASN A 105 10.52 -2.50 -20.99
CA ASN A 105 9.31 -1.79 -21.38
C ASN A 105 8.20 -2.09 -20.38
N LEU A 106 7.78 -1.07 -19.64
CA LEU A 106 6.64 -1.14 -18.74
C LEU A 106 5.43 -0.48 -19.39
N LEU A 107 4.35 -1.24 -19.55
CA LEU A 107 3.05 -0.71 -19.97
C LEU A 107 2.01 -0.97 -18.89
N THR A 108 1.08 -0.04 -18.75
CA THR A 108 0.02 -0.09 -17.73
C THR A 108 -1.33 0.01 -18.40
N ALA A 109 -2.15 -1.01 -18.22
CA ALA A 109 -3.53 -1.01 -18.66
C ALA A 109 -4.43 -0.28 -17.64
N ALA A 110 -5.60 0.18 -18.09
CA ALA A 110 -6.57 0.88 -17.25
C ALA A 110 -7.08 0.05 -16.06
N ASP A 111 -7.03 -1.28 -16.17
CA ASP A 111 -7.46 -2.22 -15.13
C ASP A 111 -6.35 -2.60 -14.13
N GLY A 112 -5.20 -1.90 -14.20
CA GLY A 112 -4.03 -2.13 -13.36
C GLY A 112 -3.09 -3.25 -13.85
N THR A 113 -3.42 -3.94 -14.95
CA THR A 113 -2.53 -4.95 -15.53
C THR A 113 -1.22 -4.30 -16.01
N ARG A 114 -0.08 -4.90 -15.63
CA ARG A 114 1.25 -4.46 -16.05
C ARG A 114 1.82 -5.41 -17.08
N THR A 115 2.46 -4.88 -18.12
CA THR A 115 3.24 -5.66 -19.10
C THR A 115 4.72 -5.47 -18.82
N PHE A 116 5.47 -6.58 -18.78
CA PHE A 116 6.92 -6.61 -18.63
C PHE A 116 7.52 -7.49 -19.71
N ASP A 117 8.72 -7.16 -20.19
CA ASP A 117 9.50 -7.98 -21.12
C ASP A 117 10.77 -8.57 -20.48
N ARG A 118 10.93 -8.37 -19.18
CA ARG A 118 12.11 -8.80 -18.42
C ARG A 118 11.74 -9.47 -17.11
N LEU A 119 12.70 -10.19 -16.56
CA LEU A 119 12.61 -10.74 -15.21
C LEU A 119 12.43 -9.62 -14.20
N LEU A 120 11.36 -9.73 -13.42
CA LEU A 120 11.06 -8.87 -12.29
C LEU A 120 11.32 -9.63 -11.00
N TYR A 121 11.94 -8.97 -10.02
CA TYR A 121 12.22 -9.58 -8.73
C TYR A 121 12.06 -8.60 -7.58
N GLN A 122 11.77 -9.15 -6.41
CA GLN A 122 11.79 -8.43 -5.14
C GLN A 122 12.77 -9.13 -4.20
N GLN A 123 13.71 -8.36 -3.65
CA GLN A 123 14.56 -8.86 -2.57
C GLN A 123 13.75 -9.00 -1.29
N THR A 124 13.97 -10.08 -0.56
CA THR A 124 13.17 -10.42 0.62
C THR A 124 14.02 -10.94 1.76
N GLU A 125 13.49 -10.83 2.97
CA GLU A 125 14.08 -11.32 4.23
C GLU A 125 13.51 -12.70 4.62
N LEU A 126 12.71 -13.31 3.75
CA LEU A 126 12.11 -14.62 4.02
C LEU A 126 13.18 -15.71 4.18
N GLU A 127 12.90 -16.64 5.09
CA GLU A 127 13.58 -17.92 5.19
C GLU A 127 12.84 -18.91 4.30
N PHE A 128 13.52 -19.48 3.31
CA PHE A 128 12.88 -20.35 2.33
C PHE A 128 12.99 -21.83 2.69
N THR A 129 14.10 -22.25 3.33
CA THR A 129 14.44 -23.65 3.52
C THR A 129 13.37 -24.40 4.32
N GLY A 130 12.83 -25.47 3.72
CA GLY A 130 11.89 -26.37 4.37
C GLY A 130 10.48 -25.80 4.52
N LYS A 131 10.22 -24.61 3.97
CA LYS A 131 8.88 -24.02 3.96
C LYS A 131 8.15 -24.32 2.66
N THR A 132 6.83 -24.21 2.71
CA THR A 132 5.97 -24.26 1.52
C THR A 132 5.40 -22.89 1.27
N PHE A 133 5.47 -22.44 0.02
CA PHE A 133 4.88 -21.17 -0.40
C PHE A 133 3.93 -21.42 -1.55
N THR A 134 2.90 -20.58 -1.64
CA THR A 134 2.06 -20.48 -2.81
C THR A 134 2.27 -19.10 -3.44
N PHE A 135 2.63 -19.09 -4.72
CA PHE A 135 2.64 -17.87 -5.52
C PHE A 135 1.39 -17.84 -6.38
N SER A 136 0.72 -16.69 -6.46
CA SER A 136 -0.48 -16.50 -7.26
C SER A 136 -0.52 -15.13 -7.91
N ALA A 137 -1.18 -15.03 -9.06
CA ALA A 137 -1.30 -13.80 -9.82
C ALA A 137 -2.51 -13.83 -10.76
N GLU A 138 -2.86 -12.68 -11.33
CA GLU A 138 -3.93 -12.53 -12.31
C GLU A 138 -3.41 -11.88 -13.60
N GLY A 139 -4.19 -12.00 -14.68
CA GLY A 139 -3.93 -11.27 -15.92
C GLY A 139 -2.73 -11.79 -16.70
N LEU A 140 -2.43 -13.09 -16.60
CA LEU A 140 -1.32 -13.75 -17.30
C LEU A 140 -1.69 -14.04 -18.76
N THR A 141 -0.95 -13.46 -19.70
CA THR A 141 -1.08 -13.72 -21.15
C THR A 141 -0.23 -14.89 -21.63
N VAL A 142 0.82 -15.22 -20.89
CA VAL A 142 1.74 -16.34 -21.14
C VAL A 142 2.13 -16.99 -19.83
N ASP A 143 2.54 -18.25 -19.88
CA ASP A 143 3.12 -18.94 -18.73
C ASP A 143 4.33 -18.15 -18.22
N ILE A 144 4.47 -18.06 -16.91
CA ILE A 144 5.64 -17.45 -16.26
C ILE A 144 6.37 -18.48 -15.42
N MET A 145 7.70 -18.42 -15.42
CA MET A 145 8.50 -19.08 -14.42
C MET A 145 8.51 -18.23 -13.15
N VAL A 146 8.24 -18.84 -12.01
CA VAL A 146 8.33 -18.23 -10.69
C VAL A 146 9.47 -18.90 -9.93
N VAL A 147 10.32 -18.12 -9.26
CA VAL A 147 11.45 -18.60 -8.47
C VAL A 147 11.34 -18.05 -7.05
N ALA A 148 11.47 -18.92 -6.06
CA ALA A 148 11.60 -18.55 -4.66
C ALA A 148 12.68 -19.40 -4.00
N GLY A 149 13.69 -18.74 -3.43
CA GLY A 149 14.87 -19.40 -2.89
C GLY A 149 15.63 -20.18 -3.95
N ASN A 150 15.73 -21.51 -3.80
CA ASN A 150 16.40 -22.40 -4.75
C ASN A 150 15.46 -23.18 -5.67
N THR A 151 14.15 -22.92 -5.59
CA THR A 151 13.13 -23.68 -6.33
C THR A 151 12.43 -22.78 -7.33
N SER A 152 12.04 -23.36 -8.46
CA SER A 152 11.22 -22.69 -9.46
C SER A 152 10.03 -23.56 -9.89
N ALA A 153 8.96 -22.91 -10.32
CA ALA A 153 7.78 -23.58 -10.85
C ALA A 153 7.11 -22.72 -11.92
N VAL A 154 6.44 -23.36 -12.87
CA VAL A 154 5.71 -22.65 -13.93
C VAL A 154 4.30 -22.32 -13.44
N LEU A 155 3.97 -21.04 -13.41
CA LEU A 155 2.60 -20.57 -13.27
C LEU A 155 1.97 -20.47 -14.65
N GLN A 156 0.96 -21.30 -14.89
CA GLN A 156 0.27 -21.38 -16.18
C GLN A 156 -0.55 -20.12 -16.44
N ALA A 157 -0.58 -19.68 -17.70
CA ALA A 157 -1.51 -18.64 -18.12
C ALA A 157 -2.96 -19.11 -18.01
N GLY A 158 -3.87 -18.18 -17.73
CA GLY A 158 -5.28 -18.49 -17.63
C GLY A 158 -6.10 -17.27 -17.26
N SER A 159 -7.41 -17.38 -17.45
CA SER A 159 -8.36 -16.39 -16.95
C SER A 159 -8.44 -16.43 -15.43
N GLY A 160 -8.72 -15.29 -14.81
CA GLY A 160 -8.80 -15.19 -13.36
C GLY A 160 -7.45 -15.37 -12.66
N ARG A 161 -7.51 -15.81 -11.41
CA ARG A 161 -6.35 -15.95 -10.54
C ARG A 161 -5.73 -17.33 -10.66
N GLN A 162 -4.47 -17.37 -11.06
CA GLN A 162 -3.66 -18.57 -11.21
C GLN A 162 -2.78 -18.74 -9.98
N SER A 163 -2.41 -19.98 -9.63
CA SER A 163 -1.46 -20.23 -8.54
C SER A 163 -0.55 -21.43 -8.78
N VAL A 164 0.62 -21.41 -8.15
CA VAL A 164 1.61 -22.49 -8.16
C VAL A 164 2.24 -22.64 -6.77
N VAL A 165 2.49 -23.88 -6.35
CA VAL A 165 3.11 -24.18 -5.07
C VAL A 165 4.61 -24.40 -5.26
N LEU A 166 5.39 -23.82 -4.36
CA LEU A 166 6.85 -23.90 -4.30
C LEU A 166 7.24 -24.58 -2.99
N HIS A 167 8.18 -25.53 -3.07
CA HIS A 167 8.74 -26.22 -1.91
C HIS A 167 10.26 -26.05 -1.83
N PRO A 168 10.77 -24.84 -1.49
CA PRO A 168 12.21 -24.65 -1.37
C PRO A 168 12.80 -25.56 -0.30
N ASN A 169 13.81 -26.34 -0.68
CA ASN A 169 14.58 -27.20 0.23
C ASN A 169 15.95 -26.61 0.58
N GLY A 170 16.22 -25.37 0.16
CA GLY A 170 17.39 -24.59 0.50
C GLY A 170 17.14 -23.10 0.26
N GLU A 171 18.01 -22.25 0.81
CA GLU A 171 17.80 -20.79 0.79
C GLU A 171 17.88 -20.17 -0.61
N GLY A 172 18.77 -20.66 -1.48
CA GLY A 172 19.02 -20.06 -2.79
C GLY A 172 19.27 -18.54 -2.70
N ALA A 173 18.70 -17.77 -3.64
CA ALA A 173 18.79 -16.32 -3.59
C ALA A 173 17.69 -15.74 -2.68
N LYS A 174 18.03 -14.73 -1.86
CA LYS A 174 17.08 -14.00 -0.99
C LYS A 174 16.20 -13.03 -1.80
N ARG A 175 15.46 -13.57 -2.77
CA ARG A 175 14.54 -12.86 -3.65
C ARG A 175 13.47 -13.79 -4.20
N VAL A 176 12.33 -13.20 -4.56
CA VAL A 176 11.30 -13.85 -5.39
C VAL A 176 11.36 -13.23 -6.76
N GLU A 177 11.36 -14.09 -7.79
CA GLU A 177 11.56 -13.71 -9.19
C GLU A 177 10.45 -14.26 -10.06
N PHE A 178 10.11 -13.56 -11.12
CA PHE A 178 9.30 -14.11 -12.19
C PHE A 178 9.60 -13.49 -13.56
N TYR A 179 9.39 -14.28 -14.60
CA TYR A 179 9.62 -13.93 -16.00
C TYR A 179 8.83 -14.84 -16.91
N ALA A 180 8.62 -14.45 -18.17
CA ALA A 180 8.01 -15.31 -19.18
C ALA A 180 8.73 -16.67 -19.26
N ASN A 181 7.98 -17.78 -19.23
CA ASN A 181 8.54 -19.13 -19.27
C ASN A 181 9.26 -19.42 -20.60
N SER A 182 8.94 -18.68 -21.65
CA SER A 182 9.66 -18.69 -22.93
C SER A 182 11.06 -18.06 -22.87
N GLY A 183 11.43 -17.42 -21.74
CA GLY A 183 12.75 -16.84 -21.47
C GLY A 183 12.73 -15.32 -21.27
N ASN A 184 13.81 -14.80 -20.67
CA ASN A 184 13.98 -13.36 -20.43
C ASN A 184 14.09 -12.57 -21.76
N GLY A 185 13.37 -11.45 -21.88
CA GLY A 185 13.23 -10.70 -23.13
C GLY A 185 11.90 -10.92 -23.84
N ASN A 186 11.09 -11.89 -23.39
CA ASN A 186 9.73 -12.10 -23.90
C ASN A 186 8.71 -11.41 -22.99
N SER A 187 7.70 -10.79 -23.61
CA SER A 187 6.67 -10.05 -22.88
C SER A 187 5.66 -10.98 -22.18
N TYR A 188 5.25 -10.56 -20.99
CA TYR A 188 4.17 -11.16 -20.21
C TYR A 188 3.40 -10.06 -19.48
N THR A 189 2.14 -10.35 -19.15
CA THR A 189 1.28 -9.46 -18.37
C THR A 189 1.02 -10.06 -16.99
N ILE A 190 0.86 -9.22 -15.98
CA ILE A 190 0.61 -9.67 -14.60
C ILE A 190 -0.03 -8.55 -13.77
N LYS A 191 -0.87 -8.92 -12.81
CA LYS A 191 -1.38 -8.05 -11.73
C LYS A 191 -1.67 -8.85 -10.45
N ASN A 192 -1.83 -8.12 -9.34
CA ASN A 192 -2.26 -8.66 -8.05
C ASN A 192 -1.41 -9.87 -7.60
N VAL A 193 -0.08 -9.71 -7.56
CA VAL A 193 0.83 -10.83 -7.24
C VAL A 193 0.82 -11.12 -5.75
N LYS A 194 0.78 -12.39 -5.37
CA LYS A 194 0.79 -12.78 -3.95
C LYS A 194 1.71 -13.95 -3.72
N LEU A 195 2.58 -13.81 -2.73
CA LEU A 195 3.30 -14.91 -2.12
C LEU A 195 2.78 -15.09 -0.71
N GLU A 196 2.40 -16.31 -0.36
CA GLU A 196 1.91 -16.66 0.97
C GLU A 196 2.50 -18.00 1.43
N GLU A 197 2.74 -18.13 2.73
CA GLU A 197 3.18 -19.40 3.33
C GLU A 197 2.00 -20.39 3.37
N GLY A 198 2.24 -21.64 2.98
CA GLY A 198 1.22 -22.68 2.83
C GLY A 198 1.02 -23.12 1.38
N SER A 199 0.22 -24.17 1.21
CA SER A 199 -0.01 -24.85 -0.08
C SER A 199 -1.29 -24.44 -0.81
N ILE A 200 -2.02 -23.45 -0.27
CA ILE A 200 -3.33 -23.04 -0.79
C ILE A 200 -3.28 -21.54 -1.05
N ALA A 201 -3.61 -21.14 -2.28
CA ALA A 201 -3.76 -19.74 -2.62
C ALA A 201 -5.03 -19.18 -1.98
N THR A 202 -4.91 -18.11 -1.20
CA THR A 202 -6.06 -17.38 -0.65
C THR A 202 -6.26 -16.07 -1.41
N ALA A 203 -7.46 -15.47 -1.36
CA ALA A 203 -7.82 -14.28 -2.14
C ALA A 203 -6.78 -13.15 -2.08
N PHE A 204 -6.62 -12.39 -3.17
CA PHE A 204 -5.74 -11.22 -3.16
C PHE A 204 -6.36 -10.11 -2.32
N GLN A 205 -5.66 -9.68 -1.27
CA GLN A 205 -6.06 -8.53 -0.46
C GLN A 205 -5.32 -7.29 -0.95
N GLN A 206 -6.07 -6.23 -1.26
CA GLN A 206 -5.48 -4.95 -1.63
C GLN A 206 -4.62 -4.41 -0.47
N PRO A 207 -3.35 -4.05 -0.71
CA PRO A 207 -2.49 -3.52 0.34
C PRO A 207 -3.07 -2.24 0.94
N HIS A 208 -3.08 -2.14 2.26
CA HIS A 208 -3.47 -0.91 2.94
C HIS A 208 -2.34 0.12 2.83
N PRO A 209 -2.58 1.37 2.37
CA PRO A 209 -1.51 2.34 2.12
C PRO A 209 -0.62 2.63 3.33
N GLN A 210 -1.16 2.62 4.55
CA GLN A 210 -0.36 2.84 5.76
C GLN A 210 0.59 1.67 6.07
N VAL A 211 0.20 0.44 5.73
CA VAL A 211 1.05 -0.75 5.91
C VAL A 211 2.18 -0.73 4.90
N GLU A 212 1.89 -0.38 3.65
CA GLU A 212 2.91 -0.22 2.61
C GLU A 212 3.87 0.94 2.91
N LEU A 213 3.38 2.04 3.48
CA LEU A 213 4.25 3.12 3.95
C LEU A 213 5.21 2.63 5.05
N ALA A 214 4.71 1.88 6.03
CA ALA A 214 5.55 1.33 7.09
C ALA A 214 6.61 0.37 6.52
N LYS A 215 6.25 -0.49 5.55
CA LYS A 215 7.20 -1.36 4.84
C LYS A 215 8.26 -0.56 4.08
N CYS A 216 7.85 0.46 3.32
CA CYS A 216 8.77 1.37 2.61
C CYS A 216 9.76 2.03 3.58
N GLN A 217 9.26 2.49 4.74
CA GLN A 217 10.06 3.11 5.79
C GLN A 217 11.07 2.15 6.45
N ARG A 218 10.91 0.83 6.35
CA ARG A 218 11.97 -0.11 6.80
C ARG A 218 13.22 -0.03 5.93
N HIS A 219 13.10 0.46 4.70
CA HIS A 219 14.20 0.52 3.74
C HIS A 219 14.72 1.94 3.51
N TYR A 220 13.83 2.94 3.55
CA TYR A 220 14.19 4.33 3.32
C TYR A 220 13.36 5.25 4.22
N GLN A 221 14.01 6.03 5.07
CA GLN A 221 13.39 7.13 5.81
C GLN A 221 14.14 8.42 5.49
N PHE A 222 13.44 9.55 5.56
CA PHE A 222 14.02 10.88 5.37
C PHE A 222 13.40 11.86 6.37
N ASN A 223 14.05 13.01 6.59
CA ASN A 223 13.65 13.99 7.61
C ASN A 223 13.60 13.38 9.03
N LEU A 224 14.53 12.50 9.34
CA LEU A 224 14.61 11.87 10.66
C LEU A 224 15.02 12.88 11.73
N ASN A 225 14.45 12.71 12.92
CA ASN A 225 14.94 13.38 14.11
C ASN A 225 16.30 12.79 14.49
N VAL A 226 17.34 13.61 14.40
CA VAL A 226 18.67 13.29 14.89
C VAL A 226 18.93 14.15 16.12
N SER A 227 19.25 13.51 17.23
CA SER A 227 19.74 14.16 18.46
C SER A 227 21.21 13.79 18.65
N GLY A 228 21.98 14.44 19.52
CA GLY A 228 23.38 14.06 19.67
C GLY A 228 24.11 14.82 20.75
N SER A 229 25.25 14.27 21.17
CA SER A 229 26.22 14.97 22.02
C SER A 229 27.40 15.44 21.18
N VAL A 230 27.91 16.62 21.52
CA VAL A 230 29.13 17.18 20.92
C VAL A 230 30.14 17.40 22.03
N VAL A 231 31.36 16.92 21.83
CA VAL A 231 32.49 17.24 22.71
C VAL A 231 33.48 18.08 21.93
N ALA A 232 33.76 19.28 22.42
CA ALA A 232 34.77 20.17 21.85
C ALA A 232 36.15 19.89 22.46
N TYR A 233 37.18 19.89 21.63
CA TYR A 233 38.59 19.78 22.01
C TYR A 233 39.37 20.98 21.45
N ALA A 234 40.64 21.13 21.88
CA ALA A 234 41.48 22.24 21.42
C ALA A 234 41.67 22.27 19.89
N ASP A 235 41.64 21.10 19.23
CA ASP A 235 41.91 20.94 17.81
C ASP A 235 40.72 20.37 17.01
N GLY A 236 39.50 20.44 17.53
CA GLY A 236 38.30 19.95 16.82
C GLY A 236 37.11 19.62 17.71
N TYR A 237 36.17 18.81 17.20
CA TYR A 237 35.04 18.30 17.97
C TYR A 237 34.82 16.80 17.70
N ALA A 238 34.13 16.11 18.60
CA ALA A 238 33.57 14.78 18.36
C ALA A 238 32.04 14.89 18.41
N PHE A 239 31.35 14.16 17.56
CA PHE A 239 29.89 14.21 17.44
C PHE A 239 29.28 12.82 17.49
N ALA A 240 28.45 12.58 18.51
CA ALA A 240 27.76 11.33 18.76
C ALA A 240 26.24 11.49 18.52
N PRO A 241 25.75 11.34 17.27
CA PRO A 241 24.34 11.39 16.96
C PRO A 241 23.57 10.15 17.41
N TYR A 242 22.28 10.35 17.64
CA TYR A 242 21.24 9.37 17.89
C TYR A 242 20.15 9.63 16.87
N VAL A 243 19.92 8.68 15.97
CA VAL A 243 18.85 8.75 14.98
C VAL A 243 17.68 7.93 15.51
N THR A 244 16.49 8.54 15.57
CA THR A 244 15.27 7.81 15.91
C THR A 244 14.53 7.45 14.63
N TYR A 245 14.35 6.16 14.38
CA TYR A 245 13.58 5.66 13.25
C TYR A 245 12.10 5.53 13.62
N VAL A 246 11.22 5.77 12.65
CA VAL A 246 9.76 5.62 12.81
C VAL A 246 9.38 4.14 12.89
N VAL A 247 10.09 3.30 12.14
CA VAL A 247 10.00 1.83 12.16
C VAL A 247 11.39 1.23 12.20
N ALA A 248 11.52 0.00 12.71
CA ALA A 248 12.79 -0.73 12.69
C ALA A 248 13.26 -0.96 11.24
N MET A 249 14.53 -0.64 10.98
CA MET A 249 15.11 -0.80 9.65
C MET A 249 15.34 -2.29 9.32
N ALA A 250 15.13 -2.63 8.05
CA ALA A 250 15.29 -3.96 7.47
C ALA A 250 16.71 -4.53 7.61
N THR A 251 17.70 -3.68 7.34
CA THR A 251 19.12 -3.97 7.57
C THR A 251 19.79 -2.69 8.05
N LEU A 252 21.10 -2.75 8.29
CA LEU A 252 21.89 -1.59 8.70
C LEU A 252 21.75 -0.44 7.68
N PRO A 253 21.17 0.70 8.08
CA PRO A 253 20.98 1.82 7.17
C PRO A 253 22.28 2.63 7.02
N THR A 254 22.56 3.09 5.81
CA THR A 254 23.53 4.19 5.61
C THR A 254 22.85 5.50 5.97
N VAL A 255 23.37 6.28 6.92
CA VAL A 255 22.76 7.56 7.32
C VAL A 255 23.59 8.71 6.75
N VAL A 256 22.97 9.53 5.89
CA VAL A 256 23.60 10.75 5.39
C VAL A 256 23.06 11.94 6.16
N ILE A 257 23.96 12.68 6.84
CA ILE A 257 23.62 13.95 7.48
C ILE A 257 24.01 15.08 6.53
N THR A 258 22.99 15.71 5.95
CA THR A 258 23.17 16.70 4.86
C THR A 258 23.61 18.08 5.38
N THR A 259 23.14 18.47 6.57
CA THR A 259 23.42 19.79 7.17
C THR A 259 23.50 19.65 8.68
N MET A 260 24.51 20.28 9.30
CA MET A 260 24.69 20.31 10.76
C MET A 260 24.82 21.76 11.26
N THR A 261 23.80 22.32 11.91
CA THR A 261 23.89 23.68 12.49
C THR A 261 24.14 23.64 13.99
N ALA A 262 25.29 24.13 14.46
CA ALA A 262 25.61 24.21 15.89
C ALA A 262 25.36 25.61 16.47
N LEU A 263 24.45 25.74 17.43
CA LEU A 263 24.29 26.94 18.25
C LEU A 263 25.24 26.93 19.45
N LEU A 264 26.16 27.91 19.51
CA LEU A 264 27.01 28.13 20.68
C LEU A 264 26.58 29.43 21.36
N ASN A 265 26.09 29.33 22.60
CA ASN A 265 25.87 30.44 23.55
C ASN A 265 25.54 31.80 22.91
N GLY A 266 24.35 31.90 22.30
CA GLY A 266 23.80 33.18 21.86
C GLY A 266 24.51 33.85 20.68
N VAL A 267 25.43 33.15 20.00
CA VAL A 267 26.02 33.60 18.74
C VAL A 267 25.66 32.56 17.67
N ASP A 268 24.88 32.98 16.67
CA ASP A 268 24.60 32.16 15.49
C ASP A 268 25.91 31.98 14.71
N ASN A 269 26.55 30.82 14.87
CA ASN A 269 27.68 30.44 14.04
C ASN A 269 27.25 29.29 13.13
N THR A 270 26.83 29.62 11.92
CA THR A 270 26.38 28.65 10.91
C THR A 270 27.59 27.87 10.40
N VAL A 271 27.84 26.70 10.99
CA VAL A 271 28.77 25.72 10.42
C VAL A 271 28.00 24.94 9.35
N VAL A 272 28.49 24.90 8.11
CA VAL A 272 27.92 24.04 7.06
C VAL A 272 28.93 22.94 6.76
N ALA A 273 28.71 21.75 7.30
CA ALA A 273 29.48 20.54 6.98
C ALA A 273 28.51 19.42 6.54
N SER A 274 28.82 18.76 5.43
CA SER A 274 28.17 17.53 4.97
C SER A 274 28.99 16.34 5.47
N HIS A 275 28.34 15.34 6.08
CA HIS A 275 29.05 14.18 6.64
C HIS A 275 28.25 12.88 6.44
N VAL A 276 28.94 11.83 6.00
CA VAL A 276 28.38 10.50 5.75
C VAL A 276 28.70 9.60 6.95
N LEU A 277 27.67 9.02 7.58
CA LEU A 277 27.82 8.12 8.72
C LEU A 277 27.50 6.68 8.28
N ASN A 278 28.48 5.79 8.44
CA ASN A 278 28.30 4.35 8.25
C ASN A 278 28.45 3.70 9.64
N SER A 279 27.35 3.21 10.26
CA SER A 279 27.45 2.58 11.59
C SER A 279 26.43 1.48 11.86
N ASN A 280 26.78 0.57 12.77
CA ASN A 280 26.17 -0.75 12.96
C ASN A 280 25.14 -0.88 14.09
N ASP A 281 24.77 0.18 14.81
CA ASP A 281 23.97 0.05 16.04
C ASP A 281 22.57 0.65 15.92
N VAL A 282 21.57 -0.17 16.26
CA VAL A 282 20.12 0.08 16.19
C VAL A 282 19.64 1.07 17.27
N SER A 283 20.52 1.51 18.16
CA SER A 283 20.25 2.52 19.19
C SER A 283 21.56 3.00 19.80
N GLY A 284 21.95 4.25 19.48
CA GLY A 284 23.12 4.90 20.08
C GLY A 284 24.39 4.76 19.25
N PHE A 285 24.94 5.91 18.88
CA PHE A 285 26.12 6.00 18.02
C PHE A 285 27.09 7.06 18.54
N ALA A 286 28.39 6.84 18.32
CA ALA A 286 29.45 7.82 18.53
C ALA A 286 30.42 7.82 17.35
N SER A 287 30.62 8.97 16.70
CA SER A 287 31.73 9.19 15.77
C SER A 287 32.57 10.41 16.12
N THR A 288 33.85 10.35 15.82
CA THR A 288 34.74 11.51 15.94
C THR A 288 34.80 12.22 14.59
N ILE A 289 34.25 13.43 14.49
CA ILE A 289 34.35 14.27 13.29
C ILE A 289 35.48 15.28 13.48
N ALA A 290 36.70 14.94 13.06
CA ALA A 290 37.78 15.91 13.00
C ALA A 290 37.56 16.84 11.80
N SER A 291 36.93 18.01 12.01
CA SER A 291 37.03 19.10 11.04
C SER A 291 37.95 20.19 11.58
N SER A 292 39.03 20.45 10.86
CA SER A 292 39.89 21.62 11.07
C SER A 292 39.13 22.90 10.75
N GLY A 293 38.96 23.79 11.74
CA GLY A 293 38.48 25.16 11.47
C GLY A 293 37.68 25.91 12.54
N ILE A 294 37.41 25.35 13.73
CA ILE A 294 36.64 26.06 14.77
C ILE A 294 37.41 26.09 16.09
N THR A 295 37.83 27.29 16.51
CA THR A 295 38.50 27.55 17.79
C THR A 295 37.47 27.90 18.85
N PHE A 296 37.33 27.05 19.89
CA PHE A 296 36.52 27.37 21.07
C PHE A 296 37.32 28.24 22.04
N ASN A 297 36.78 29.39 22.45
CA ASN A 297 37.36 30.13 23.58
C ASN A 297 37.10 29.33 24.87
N LYS A 298 38.19 29.03 25.58
CA LYS A 298 38.18 28.29 26.84
C LYS A 298 37.17 28.96 27.79
N ASN A 299 36.20 28.17 28.30
CA ASN A 299 35.20 28.50 29.34
C ASN A 299 33.73 28.65 28.91
N MET A 300 33.33 28.21 27.71
CA MET A 300 31.91 28.25 27.32
C MET A 300 31.26 26.86 27.45
N GLY A 301 30.62 26.61 28.58
CA GLY A 301 29.61 25.55 28.71
C GLY A 301 28.34 25.98 27.97
N GLY A 302 27.77 25.08 27.17
CA GLY A 302 26.53 25.32 26.42
C GLY A 302 25.98 24.03 25.84
N TYR A 303 24.67 23.98 25.61
CA TYR A 303 24.00 22.89 24.88
C TYR A 303 23.78 23.32 23.44
N ILE A 304 24.21 22.48 22.51
CA ILE A 304 24.07 22.71 21.07
C ILE A 304 22.77 22.02 20.62
N ARG A 305 21.82 22.79 20.07
CA ARG A 305 20.65 22.23 19.37
C ARG A 305 20.92 22.23 17.88
N PHE A 306 20.49 21.15 17.23
CA PHE A 306 20.63 20.95 15.80
C PHE A 306 19.26 20.62 15.18
N SER A 307 19.06 21.03 13.92
CA SER A 307 17.94 20.62 13.07
C SER A 307 18.52 19.88 11.87
N TYR A 308 18.03 18.67 11.57
CA TYR A 308 18.60 17.82 10.53
C TYR A 308 17.54 17.30 9.55
N THR A 309 17.96 17.12 8.30
CA THR A 309 17.32 16.20 7.34
C THR A 309 18.30 15.07 7.07
N ALA A 310 18.11 13.94 7.75
CA ALA A 310 18.82 12.71 7.42
C ALA A 310 17.99 11.88 6.44
N SER A 311 18.66 11.15 5.54
CA SER A 311 18.03 10.11 4.73
C SER A 311 18.80 8.80 4.81
N THR A 312 18.11 7.67 4.72
CA THR A 312 18.73 6.34 4.74
C THR A 312 18.59 5.64 3.40
N GLY A 313 19.67 5.09 2.82
CA GLY A 313 19.60 4.38 1.53
C GLY A 313 20.40 3.07 1.50
N TYR A 314 20.11 2.26 0.48
CA TYR A 314 20.89 1.12 0.01
C TYR A 314 21.55 1.44 -1.31
#